data_AF-A0A2H0TNF4-F1
#
_entry.id   AF-A0A2H0TNF4-F1
#
_cell.length_a   1.000
_cell.length_b   1.000
_cell.length_c   1.000
_cell.angle_alpha   90.00
_cell.angle_beta   90.00
_cell.angle_gamma   90.00
#
_symmetry.space_group_name_H-M   'P 1'
#
loop_
_entity.id
_entity.type
_entity.pdbx_description
1 polymer ?
#
loop_
_entity_poly.entity_id
_entity_poly.type
_entity_poly.pdbx_seq_one_letter_code
_entity_poly.pdbx_strand_id
1 'polypeptide(L)'
;MIAELDKERNKTERADFSFIQNLKSQIKECKDKLDKLLDLQLSETISTEEYAEKKQKILNQKIEISEKLKVFQQKGYSWLEPAKNFILSANEAKNVASSTDLAEKAEFLKKVGSNLVLQEQNIKYFPRGAWKILGNLPHFDAEPRSGEAQNEAENREYSIVLRG
;
A
#
# COMPACT_ATOMS: atom_id res chain seq x y z
N MET A 1 4.82 -4.10 -13.64
CA MET A 1 3.92 -3.85 -12.50
C MET A 1 3.96 -4.92 -11.42
N ILE A 2 3.42 -6.14 -11.59
CA ILE A 2 3.46 -7.16 -10.51
C ILE A 2 4.91 -7.54 -10.15
N ALA A 3 5.75 -7.78 -11.17
CA ALA A 3 7.17 -8.04 -10.97
C ALA A 3 7.96 -6.86 -10.37
N GLU A 4 7.45 -5.62 -10.48
CA GLU A 4 8.05 -4.45 -9.82
C GLU A 4 7.62 -4.38 -8.36
N LEU A 5 6.35 -4.67 -8.06
CA LEU A 5 5.88 -4.83 -6.67
C LEU A 5 6.65 -5.92 -5.93
N ASP A 6 6.94 -7.05 -6.58
CA ASP A 6 7.74 -8.13 -5.96
C ASP A 6 9.21 -7.68 -5.73
N LYS A 7 9.77 -6.86 -6.62
CA LYS A 7 11.10 -6.27 -6.41
C LYS A 7 11.10 -5.25 -5.27
N GLU A 8 10.09 -4.41 -5.18
CA GLU A 8 9.93 -3.47 -4.07
C GLU A 8 9.73 -4.20 -2.75
N ARG A 9 8.89 -5.24 -2.73
CA ARG A 9 8.72 -6.15 -1.59
C ARG A 9 10.06 -6.71 -1.12
N ASN A 10 10.87 -7.25 -2.02
CA ASN A 10 12.18 -7.81 -1.65
C ASN A 10 13.15 -6.74 -1.12
N LYS A 11 13.06 -5.50 -1.60
CA LYS A 11 13.86 -4.37 -1.09
C LYS A 11 13.38 -3.93 0.30
N THR A 12 12.07 -3.82 0.50
CA THR A 12 11.48 -3.48 1.80
C THR A 12 11.77 -4.58 2.81
N GLU A 13 11.60 -5.86 2.47
CA GLU A 13 11.93 -7.00 3.34
C GLU A 13 13.40 -6.98 3.83
N ARG A 14 14.35 -6.58 2.96
CA ARG A 14 15.76 -6.43 3.36
C ARG A 14 15.99 -5.26 4.31
N ALA A 15 15.38 -4.10 4.04
CA ALA A 15 15.44 -2.94 4.92
C ALA A 15 14.78 -3.24 6.26
N ASP A 16 13.62 -3.90 6.24
CA ASP A 16 12.84 -4.36 7.38
C ASP A 16 13.66 -5.35 8.23
N PHE A 17 14.36 -6.29 7.59
CA PHE A 17 15.23 -7.23 8.29
C PHE A 17 16.35 -6.51 9.03
N SER A 18 17.01 -5.54 8.38
CA SER A 18 18.07 -4.75 9.01
C SER A 18 17.55 -3.88 10.17
N PHE A 19 16.33 -3.34 10.03
CA PHE A 19 15.67 -2.56 11.08
C PHE A 19 15.26 -3.44 12.26
N ILE A 20 14.68 -4.62 12.02
CA ILE A 20 14.35 -5.60 13.06
C ILE A 20 15.61 -6.09 13.78
N GLN A 21 16.71 -6.33 13.06
CA GLN A 21 18.01 -6.66 13.65
C GLN A 21 18.51 -5.54 14.56
N ASN A 22 18.42 -4.29 14.12
CA ASN A 22 18.82 -3.14 14.92
C ASN A 22 17.99 -3.03 16.21
N LEU A 23 16.65 -3.13 16.12
CA LEU A 23 15.77 -3.11 17.29
C LEU A 23 16.05 -4.28 18.26
N LYS A 24 16.34 -5.47 17.73
CA LYS A 24 16.77 -6.62 18.55
C LYS A 24 18.10 -6.35 19.26
N SER A 25 19.06 -5.70 18.60
CA SER A 25 20.32 -5.27 19.22
C SER A 25 20.06 -4.29 20.36
N GLN A 26 19.22 -3.27 20.15
CA GLN A 26 18.88 -2.31 21.20
C GLN A 26 18.19 -2.97 22.40
N ILE A 27 17.31 -3.96 22.18
CA ILE A 27 16.72 -4.75 23.28
C ILE A 27 17.80 -5.52 24.05
N LYS A 28 18.80 -6.08 23.36
CA LYS A 28 19.91 -6.77 24.00
C LYS A 28 20.77 -5.81 24.82
N GLU A 29 21.10 -4.64 24.28
CA GLU A 29 21.81 -3.59 25.01
C GLU A 29 21.04 -3.11 26.26
N CYS A 30 19.72 -2.99 26.18
CA CYS A 30 18.88 -2.67 27.34
C CYS A 30 18.95 -3.78 28.41
N LYS A 31 19.00 -5.06 28.01
CA LYS A 31 19.18 -6.18 28.94
C LYS A 31 20.57 -6.15 29.59
N ASP A 32 21.62 -5.99 28.79
CA ASP A 32 23.00 -5.93 29.28
C ASP A 32 23.21 -4.76 30.26
N LYS A 33 22.54 -3.61 30.01
CA LYS A 33 22.53 -2.47 30.95
C LYS A 33 21.79 -2.80 32.25
N LEU A 34 20.72 -3.58 32.19
CA LEU A 34 19.96 -4.02 33.36
C LEU A 34 20.77 -5.00 34.22
N ASP A 35 21.48 -5.93 33.59
CA ASP A 35 22.36 -6.89 34.26
C ASP A 35 23.53 -6.17 34.95
N LYS A 36 24.18 -5.21 34.26
CA LYS A 36 25.22 -4.36 34.88
C LYS A 36 24.70 -3.50 36.03
N LEU A 37 23.47 -3.00 35.93
CA LEU A 37 22.82 -2.24 37.01
C LEU A 37 22.59 -3.13 38.25
N LEU A 38 22.23 -4.40 38.03
CA LEU A 38 22.11 -5.40 39.10
C LEU A 38 23.46 -5.68 39.75
N ASP A 39 24.52 -5.89 38.97
CA ASP A 39 25.87 -6.13 39.48
C ASP A 39 26.38 -4.95 40.34
N LEU A 40 26.14 -3.72 39.90
CA LEU A 40 26.51 -2.50 40.65
C LEU A 40 25.71 -2.32 41.95
N GLN A 41 24.47 -2.79 41.98
CA GLN A 41 23.66 -2.81 43.20
C GLN A 41 24.17 -3.86 44.19
N LEU A 42 24.59 -5.02 43.70
CA LEU A 42 25.18 -6.08 44.51
C LEU A 42 26.55 -5.69 45.09
N SER A 43 27.28 -4.78 44.43
CA SER A 43 28.51 -4.18 44.96
C SER A 43 28.29 -2.97 45.87
N GLU A 44 27.06 -2.75 46.36
CA GLU A 44 26.63 -1.66 47.27
C GLU A 44 27.00 -0.25 46.80
N THR A 45 27.25 -0.07 45.50
CA THR A 45 27.79 1.18 44.95
C THR A 45 26.70 2.23 44.69
N ILE A 46 25.42 1.83 44.78
CA ILE A 46 24.25 2.66 44.47
C ILE A 46 23.18 2.50 45.54
N SER A 47 22.47 3.60 45.84
CA SER A 47 21.30 3.58 46.71
C SER A 47 20.13 2.86 46.02
N THR A 48 19.27 2.22 46.81
CA THR A 48 18.08 1.49 46.34
C THR A 48 17.11 2.39 45.56
N GLU A 49 17.05 3.67 45.89
CA GLU A 49 16.22 4.68 45.20
C GLU A 49 16.76 5.02 43.80
N GLU A 50 18.07 5.24 43.66
CA GLU A 50 18.70 5.50 42.36
C GLU A 50 18.64 4.29 41.42
N TYR A 51 18.70 3.09 41.98
CA TYR A 51 18.51 1.83 41.26
C TYR A 51 17.08 1.72 40.70
N ALA A 52 16.06 2.06 41.50
CA ALA A 52 14.67 2.00 41.09
C ALA A 52 14.36 2.94 39.91
N GLU A 53 14.82 4.19 39.97
CA GLU A 53 14.63 5.17 38.90
C GLU A 53 15.31 4.75 37.59
N LYS A 54 16.58 4.32 37.66
CA LYS A 54 17.34 3.88 36.48
C LYS A 54 16.73 2.61 35.87
N LYS A 55 16.29 1.66 36.69
CA LYS A 55 15.59 0.44 36.24
C LYS A 55 14.30 0.79 35.50
N GLN A 56 13.49 1.68 36.06
CA GLN A 56 12.23 2.09 35.44
C GLN A 56 12.46 2.75 34.07
N LYS A 57 13.48 3.61 33.96
CA LYS A 57 13.86 4.24 32.68
C LYS A 57 14.26 3.21 31.62
N ILE A 58 15.08 2.22 31.98
CA ILE A 58 15.52 1.14 31.07
C ILE A 58 14.33 0.24 30.67
N LEU A 59 13.42 -0.06 31.61
CA LEU A 59 12.22 -0.84 31.31
C LEU A 59 11.26 -0.12 30.37
N ASN A 60 11.04 1.18 30.57
CA ASN A 60 10.21 1.98 29.67
C ASN A 60 10.78 2.00 28.25
N GLN A 61 12.10 2.18 28.10
CA GLN A 61 12.77 2.11 26.80
C GLN A 61 12.60 0.74 26.13
N LYS A 62 12.72 -0.35 26.89
CA LYS A 62 12.48 -1.71 26.38
C LYS A 62 11.03 -1.89 25.90
N ILE A 63 10.07 -1.35 26.63
CA ILE A 63 8.63 -1.43 26.27
C ILE A 63 8.39 -0.66 24.97
N GLU A 64 8.86 0.59 24.86
CA GLU A 64 8.73 1.39 23.63
C GLU A 64 9.33 0.69 22.41
N ILE A 65 10.54 0.13 22.54
CA ILE A 65 11.21 -0.59 21.45
C ILE A 65 10.41 -1.85 21.07
N SER A 66 9.87 -2.57 22.06
CA SER A 66 9.04 -3.75 21.81
C SER A 66 7.71 -3.40 21.14
N GLU A 67 7.09 -2.29 21.50
CA GLU A 67 5.85 -1.81 20.87
C GLU A 67 6.09 -1.39 19.43
N LYS A 68 7.16 -0.63 19.17
CA LYS A 68 7.60 -0.28 17.82
C LYS A 68 7.78 -1.53 16.95
N LEU A 69 8.38 -2.58 17.50
CA LEU A 69 8.56 -3.85 16.81
C LEU A 69 7.23 -4.57 16.51
N LYS A 70 6.29 -4.58 17.46
CA LYS A 70 4.95 -5.15 17.25
C LYS A 70 4.15 -4.40 16.18
N VAL A 71 4.15 -3.06 16.24
CA VAL A 71 3.47 -2.21 15.25
C VAL A 71 4.06 -2.44 13.86
N PHE A 72 5.38 -2.55 13.77
CA PHE A 72 6.07 -2.82 12.51
C PHE A 72 5.70 -4.20 11.92
N GLN A 73 5.68 -5.25 12.74
CA GLN A 73 5.27 -6.58 12.31
C GLN A 73 3.81 -6.65 11.85
N GLN A 74 2.91 -5.91 12.52
CA GLN A 74 1.50 -5.85 12.10
C GLN A 74 1.27 -5.03 10.84
N LYS A 75 2.03 -3.95 10.64
CA LYS A 75 1.74 -2.94 9.59
C LYS A 75 2.60 -3.06 8.34
N GLY A 76 3.74 -3.78 8.38
CA GLY A 76 4.77 -3.79 7.34
C GLY A 76 4.28 -4.14 5.92
N TYR A 77 3.35 -5.10 5.78
CA TYR A 77 2.90 -5.61 4.47
C TYR A 77 1.40 -5.41 4.20
N SER A 78 0.70 -4.70 5.08
CA SER A 78 -0.76 -4.55 5.00
C SER A 78 -1.24 -3.85 3.71
N TRP A 79 -0.40 -3.03 3.08
CA TRP A 79 -0.73 -2.29 1.85
C TRP A 79 -0.39 -3.05 0.56
N LEU A 80 0.52 -4.03 0.60
CA LEU A 80 1.07 -4.69 -0.59
C LEU A 80 0.05 -5.67 -1.22
N GLU A 81 -0.66 -6.42 -0.38
CA GLU A 81 -1.75 -7.30 -0.82
C GLU A 81 -2.90 -6.53 -1.48
N PRO A 82 -3.44 -5.44 -0.91
CA PRO A 82 -4.38 -4.54 -1.59
C PRO A 82 -3.86 -4.00 -2.93
N ALA A 83 -2.58 -3.61 -3.02
CA ALA A 83 -1.99 -3.09 -4.25
C ALA A 83 -1.90 -4.17 -5.35
N LYS A 84 -1.50 -5.39 -4.99
CA LYS A 84 -1.47 -6.53 -5.92
C LYS A 84 -2.87 -6.88 -6.43
N ASN A 85 -3.85 -6.96 -5.53
CA ASN A 85 -5.24 -7.22 -5.88
C ASN A 85 -5.80 -6.13 -6.81
N PHE A 86 -5.45 -4.88 -6.56
CA PHE A 86 -5.85 -3.77 -7.42
C PHE A 86 -5.30 -3.90 -8.85
N ILE A 87 -4.01 -4.23 -9.02
CA ILE A 87 -3.42 -4.44 -10.35
C ILE A 87 -4.08 -5.61 -11.09
N LEU A 88 -4.36 -6.71 -10.37
CA LEU A 88 -5.07 -7.86 -10.94
C LEU A 88 -6.49 -7.47 -11.40
N SER A 89 -7.24 -6.76 -10.56
CA SER A 89 -8.56 -6.24 -10.92
C SER A 89 -8.52 -5.21 -12.05
N ALA A 90 -7.45 -4.43 -12.19
CA ALA A 90 -7.27 -3.51 -13.32
C ALA A 90 -7.03 -4.25 -14.64
N ASN A 91 -6.26 -5.35 -14.61
CA ASN A 91 -6.10 -6.22 -15.78
C ASN A 91 -7.42 -6.91 -16.14
N GLU A 92 -8.18 -7.38 -15.15
CA GLU A 92 -9.55 -7.91 -15.34
C GLU A 92 -10.45 -6.86 -16.00
N ALA A 93 -10.42 -5.61 -15.52
CA ALA A 93 -11.18 -4.50 -16.10
C ALA A 93 -10.89 -4.29 -17.58
N LYS A 94 -9.61 -4.35 -17.99
CA LYS A 94 -9.19 -4.19 -19.38
C LYS A 94 -9.78 -5.29 -20.28
N ASN A 95 -9.76 -6.53 -19.78
CA ASN A 95 -10.31 -7.68 -20.52
C ASN A 95 -11.84 -7.55 -20.64
N VAL A 96 -12.53 -7.25 -19.53
CA VAL A 96 -13.99 -7.05 -19.49
C VAL A 96 -14.43 -5.87 -20.36
N ALA A 97 -13.66 -4.77 -20.39
CA ALA A 97 -13.94 -3.62 -21.25
C ALA A 97 -13.90 -3.99 -22.74
N SER A 98 -12.99 -4.89 -23.11
CA SER A 98 -12.80 -5.38 -24.49
C SER A 98 -13.82 -6.46 -24.89
N SER A 99 -14.47 -7.11 -23.90
CA SER A 99 -15.54 -8.09 -24.11
C SER A 99 -16.80 -7.41 -24.68
N THR A 100 -17.57 -8.16 -25.48
CA THR A 100 -18.89 -7.73 -25.97
C THR A 100 -20.00 -8.01 -24.96
N ASP A 101 -19.72 -8.77 -23.90
CA ASP A 101 -20.73 -9.11 -22.89
C ASP A 101 -21.01 -7.92 -21.95
N LEU A 102 -22.27 -7.46 -21.96
CA LEU A 102 -22.75 -6.39 -21.10
C LEU A 102 -22.99 -6.88 -19.67
N ALA A 103 -23.26 -8.18 -19.47
CA ALA A 103 -23.46 -8.76 -18.15
C ALA A 103 -22.17 -8.76 -17.34
N GLU A 104 -21.04 -9.18 -17.95
CA GLU A 104 -19.71 -9.14 -17.33
C GLU A 104 -19.31 -7.72 -16.92
N LYS A 105 -19.57 -6.72 -17.77
CA LYS A 105 -19.32 -5.30 -17.47
C LYS A 105 -20.14 -4.82 -16.27
N ALA A 106 -21.42 -5.18 -16.22
CA ALA A 106 -22.30 -4.82 -15.11
C ALA A 106 -21.86 -5.49 -13.80
N GLU A 107 -21.46 -6.76 -13.85
CA GLU A 107 -20.96 -7.49 -12.67
C GLU A 107 -19.65 -6.90 -12.15
N PHE A 108 -18.72 -6.57 -13.04
CA PHE A 108 -17.47 -5.91 -12.68
C PHE A 108 -17.71 -4.54 -12.02
N LEU A 109 -18.62 -3.73 -12.56
CA LEU A 109 -18.96 -2.42 -11.98
C LEU A 109 -19.60 -2.54 -10.59
N LYS A 110 -20.41 -3.58 -10.33
CA LYS A 110 -20.95 -3.88 -8.99
C LYS A 110 -19.85 -4.22 -7.98
N LYS A 111 -18.82 -4.95 -8.41
CA LYS A 111 -17.66 -5.33 -7.58
C LYS A 111 -16.82 -4.10 -7.21
N VAL A 112 -16.57 -3.21 -8.18
CA VAL A 112 -15.59 -2.13 -8.08
C VAL A 112 -16.17 -0.83 -7.52
N GLY A 113 -17.48 -0.58 -7.70
CA GLY A 113 -18.16 0.60 -7.16
C GLY A 113 -19.42 0.29 -6.36
N SER A 114 -20.10 1.34 -5.95
CA SER A 114 -21.37 1.29 -5.22
C SER A 114 -22.43 2.08 -5.98
N ASN A 115 -23.69 1.64 -5.88
CA ASN A 115 -24.89 2.35 -6.34
C ASN A 115 -24.76 3.03 -7.71
N LEU A 116 -24.97 2.27 -8.79
CA LEU A 116 -25.16 2.85 -10.12
C LEU A 116 -26.50 3.60 -10.13
N VAL A 117 -26.46 4.92 -10.23
CA VAL A 117 -27.66 5.75 -10.31
C VAL A 117 -27.80 6.25 -11.74
N LEU A 118 -28.94 5.96 -12.36
CA LEU A 118 -29.30 6.58 -13.63
C LEU A 118 -29.89 7.96 -13.35
N GLN A 119 -29.21 9.01 -13.80
CA GLN A 119 -29.68 10.38 -13.67
C GLN A 119 -29.49 11.09 -15.01
N GLU A 120 -30.54 11.73 -15.53
CA GLU A 120 -30.45 12.54 -16.76
C GLU A 120 -29.86 11.77 -17.96
N GLN A 121 -30.29 10.52 -18.16
CA GLN A 121 -29.77 9.58 -19.18
C GLN A 121 -28.28 9.22 -19.04
N ASN A 122 -27.62 9.66 -17.97
CA ASN A 122 -26.23 9.35 -17.65
C ASN A 122 -26.15 8.38 -16.48
N ILE A 123 -25.18 7.46 -16.52
CA ILE A 123 -24.90 6.54 -15.43
C ILE A 123 -23.89 7.21 -14.49
N LYS A 124 -24.33 7.55 -13.28
CA LYS A 124 -23.44 8.01 -12.21
C LYS A 124 -22.87 6.80 -11.48
N TYR A 125 -21.54 6.74 -11.44
CA TYR A 125 -20.78 5.66 -10.85
C TYR A 125 -19.95 6.17 -9.66
N PHE A 126 -20.04 5.47 -8.53
CA PHE A 126 -19.28 5.81 -7.32
C PHE A 126 -18.23 4.72 -7.03
N PRO A 127 -16.97 4.91 -7.45
CA PRO A 127 -15.91 3.94 -7.20
C PRO A 127 -15.58 3.77 -5.71
N ARG A 128 -15.18 2.55 -5.30
CA ARG A 128 -14.79 2.23 -3.92
C ARG A 128 -13.29 1.92 -3.81
N GLY A 129 -12.76 2.12 -2.60
CA GLY A 129 -11.38 1.76 -2.27
C GLY A 129 -10.35 2.43 -3.19
N ALA A 130 -9.44 1.64 -3.75
CA ALA A 130 -8.39 2.12 -4.65
C ALA A 130 -8.92 2.80 -5.92
N TRP A 131 -10.11 2.42 -6.40
CA TRP A 131 -10.74 3.03 -7.58
C TRP A 131 -11.22 4.46 -7.34
N LYS A 132 -11.53 4.81 -6.09
CA LYS A 132 -11.87 6.19 -5.72
C LYS A 132 -10.67 7.12 -5.87
N ILE A 133 -9.47 6.60 -5.58
CA ILE A 133 -8.22 7.35 -5.75
C ILE A 133 -8.02 7.68 -7.23
N LEU A 134 -8.30 6.71 -8.13
CA LEU A 134 -8.26 6.96 -9.57
C LEU A 134 -9.27 8.01 -10.01
N GLY A 135 -10.52 7.94 -9.54
CA GLY A 135 -11.56 8.90 -9.89
C GLY A 135 -11.24 10.35 -9.50
N ASN A 136 -10.42 10.54 -8.47
CA ASN A 136 -10.02 11.87 -8.01
C ASN A 136 -8.76 12.41 -8.71
N LEU A 137 -8.14 11.66 -9.64
CA LEU A 137 -6.97 12.13 -10.37
C LEU A 137 -7.37 13.16 -11.44
N PRO A 138 -6.60 14.24 -11.62
CA PRO A 138 -6.96 15.36 -12.50
C PRO A 138 -7.06 15.02 -14.00
N HIS A 139 -6.74 13.79 -14.41
CA HIS A 139 -6.82 13.30 -15.80
C HIS A 139 -7.80 12.12 -15.97
N PHE A 140 -8.52 11.70 -14.92
CA PHE A 140 -9.46 10.58 -15.01
C PHE A 140 -10.79 10.99 -15.65
N ASP A 141 -11.21 12.24 -15.43
CA ASP A 141 -12.42 12.84 -16.03
C ASP A 141 -12.17 13.43 -17.44
N ALA A 142 -10.99 13.19 -18.03
CA ALA A 142 -10.77 13.55 -19.42
C ALA A 142 -11.77 12.77 -20.27
N GLU A 143 -12.52 13.49 -21.12
CA GLU A 143 -13.58 12.96 -21.97
C GLU A 143 -13.20 11.60 -22.56
N PRO A 144 -14.15 10.64 -22.65
CA PRO A 144 -13.89 9.42 -23.40
C PRO A 144 -13.34 9.87 -24.74
N ARG A 145 -12.13 9.42 -25.12
CA ARG A 145 -11.64 9.62 -26.48
C ARG A 145 -12.74 9.06 -27.36
N SER A 146 -13.54 9.95 -27.93
CA SER A 146 -14.62 9.57 -28.81
C SER A 146 -13.98 8.69 -29.87
N GLY A 147 -14.61 7.56 -30.20
CA GLY A 147 -14.14 6.69 -31.27
C GLY A 147 -13.96 7.44 -32.60
N GLU A 148 -14.51 8.65 -32.70
CA GLU A 148 -14.30 9.64 -33.75
C GLU A 148 -12.81 9.95 -33.99
N ALA A 149 -11.95 10.03 -32.97
CA ALA A 149 -10.54 10.33 -33.18
C ALA A 149 -9.78 9.21 -33.92
N GLN A 150 -10.21 7.95 -33.77
CA GLN A 150 -9.64 6.82 -34.52
C GLN A 150 -10.24 6.73 -35.93
N ASN A 151 -11.54 6.98 -36.06
CA ASN A 151 -12.22 6.99 -37.36
C ASN A 151 -11.78 8.17 -38.25
N GLU A 152 -11.48 9.34 -37.69
CA GLU A 152 -10.94 10.48 -38.45
C GLU A 152 -9.49 10.26 -38.89
N ALA A 153 -8.68 9.53 -38.12
CA ALA A 153 -7.31 9.17 -38.50
C ALA A 153 -7.32 8.16 -39.66
N GLU A 154 -8.16 7.11 -39.58
CA GLU A 154 -8.32 6.15 -40.68
C GLU A 154 -8.93 6.81 -41.92
N ASN A 155 -9.95 7.66 -41.78
CA ASN A 155 -10.60 8.31 -42.93
C ASN A 155 -9.69 9.35 -43.62
N ARG A 156 -8.76 9.98 -42.86
CA ARG A 156 -7.68 10.79 -43.45
C ARG A 156 -6.68 9.92 -44.22
N GLU A 157 -6.28 8.77 -43.72
CA GLU A 157 -5.40 7.83 -44.44
C GLU A 157 -6.04 7.33 -45.75
N TYR A 158 -7.33 6.95 -45.74
CA TYR A 158 -8.02 6.54 -46.98
C TYR A 158 -8.19 7.69 -48.00
N SER A 159 -8.37 8.94 -47.55
CA SER A 159 -8.50 10.10 -48.44
C SER A 159 -7.20 10.49 -49.15
N ILE A 160 -6.04 10.16 -48.56
CA ILE A 160 -4.71 10.44 -49.13
C ILE A 160 -4.35 9.40 -50.20
N VAL A 161 -4.79 8.15 -50.03
CA VAL A 161 -4.51 7.04 -50.97
C VAL A 161 -5.34 7.15 -52.27
N LEU A 162 -6.51 7.79 -52.23
CA LEU A 162 -7.39 7.95 -53.42
C LEU A 162 -7.14 9.24 -54.21
N ARG A 163 -6.14 10.06 -53.83
CA ARG A 163 -5.81 11.32 -54.50
C ARG A 163 -4.40 11.34 -55.10
N GLY A 164 -3.91 10.19 -55.55
CA GLY A 164 -2.68 9.99 -56.32
C GLY A 164 -2.97 9.42 -57.71
#